data_AF-A0A6A4RGW5-F1
#
_entry.id   AF-A0A6A4RGW5-F1
#
_cell.length_a   1.000
_cell.length_b   1.000
_cell.length_c   1.000
_cell.angle_alpha   90.00
_cell.angle_beta   90.00
_cell.angle_gamma   90.00
#
_symmetry.space_group_name_H-M   'P 1'
#
loop_
_entity.id
_entity.type
_entity.pdbx_description
1 polymer ?
#
loop_
_entity_poly.entity_id
_entity_poly.type
_entity_poly.pdbx_seq_one_letter_code
_entity_poly.pdbx_strand_id
1 'polypeptide(L)'
;MPRELDLTKLSLFEPVERRGESEDVPKMQKPAVDSQREAWSSREPIIADGQISVKAPMKIIERFKKMCKDDRRTYADMLRILMDNFDKGEGGVR
;
A
#
# COMPACT_ATOMS: atom_id res chain seq x y z
N MET A 1 22.94 35.31 31.51
CA MET A 1 21.70 35.96 31.03
C MET A 1 20.94 34.91 30.21
N PRO A 2 19.68 34.57 30.53
CA PRO A 2 18.95 33.54 29.77
C PRO A 2 18.65 34.03 28.35
N ARG A 3 18.74 33.13 27.36
CA ARG A 3 18.44 33.44 25.95
C ARG A 3 16.94 33.64 25.78
N GLU A 4 16.56 34.72 25.12
CA GLU A 4 15.17 35.04 24.83
C GLU A 4 14.58 34.05 23.83
N LEU A 5 13.31 33.70 24.05
CA LEU A 5 12.56 32.75 23.23
C LEU A 5 12.17 33.41 21.90
N ASP A 6 12.69 32.87 20.80
CA ASP A 6 12.44 33.39 19.46
C ASP A 6 11.17 32.78 18.85
N LEU A 7 10.08 33.53 18.90
CA LEU A 7 8.77 33.12 18.41
C LEU A 7 8.69 33.06 16.87
N THR A 8 9.68 33.61 16.16
CA THR A 8 9.71 33.57 14.69
C THR A 8 10.07 32.17 14.16
N LYS A 9 10.64 31.30 14.99
CA LYS A 9 10.97 29.91 14.62
C LYS A 9 9.77 28.97 14.65
N LEU A 10 8.65 29.40 15.22
CA LEU A 10 7.43 28.59 15.27
C LEU A 10 6.78 28.43 13.88
N SER A 11 7.00 29.38 12.97
CA SER A 11 6.48 29.32 11.60
C SER A 11 7.17 28.26 10.72
N LEU A 12 8.36 27.78 11.13
CA LEU A 12 9.07 26.69 10.44
C LEU A 12 8.32 25.35 10.51
N PHE A 13 7.38 25.24 11.46
CA PHE A 13 6.58 24.03 11.68
C PHE A 13 5.18 24.14 11.07
N GLU A 14 4.86 25.25 10.39
CA GLU A 14 3.60 25.34 9.66
C GLU A 14 3.67 24.46 8.40
N PRO A 15 2.67 23.59 8.17
CA PRO A 15 2.64 22.75 6.97
C PRO A 15 2.46 23.66 5.75
N VAL A 16 3.52 23.78 4.94
CA VAL A 16 3.50 24.53 3.68
C VAL A 16 2.42 23.93 2.77
N GLU A 17 1.30 24.64 2.61
CA GLU A 17 0.31 24.33 1.60
C GLU A 17 0.95 24.49 0.21
N ARG A 18 1.30 23.37 -0.44
CA ARG A 18 1.73 23.41 -1.83
C ARG A 18 0.53 23.74 -2.70
N ARG A 19 0.42 24.99 -3.14
CA ARG A 19 -0.50 25.41 -4.19
C ARG A 19 0.21 26.31 -5.20
N GLY A 20 0.40 25.75 -6.41
CA GLY A 20 0.33 26.46 -7.70
C GLY A 20 1.53 27.30 -8.17
N GLU A 21 2.27 26.75 -9.12
CA GLU A 21 2.87 27.40 -10.32
C GLU A 21 4.01 28.43 -10.17
N SER A 22 5.23 28.04 -10.55
CA SER A 22 5.90 28.47 -11.81
C SER A 22 7.35 27.93 -11.91
N GLU A 23 7.61 27.29 -13.05
CA GLU A 23 8.83 27.16 -13.87
C GLU A 23 10.25 26.93 -13.28
N ASP A 24 10.89 25.90 -13.85
CA ASP A 24 12.32 25.56 -13.93
C ASP A 24 13.18 25.55 -12.64
N VAL A 25 13.30 24.37 -12.03
CA VAL A 25 14.35 24.04 -11.04
C VAL A 25 14.82 22.60 -11.29
N PRO A 26 16.15 22.33 -11.31
CA PRO A 26 16.68 21.05 -11.75
C PRO A 26 16.26 19.91 -10.83
N LYS A 27 16.04 18.72 -11.41
CA LYS A 27 15.71 17.46 -10.72
C LYS A 27 16.71 17.19 -9.58
N MET A 28 16.37 17.61 -8.37
CA MET A 28 17.01 17.11 -7.17
C MET A 28 16.42 15.73 -6.91
N GLN A 29 17.25 14.73 -7.19
CA GLN A 29 16.97 13.32 -6.93
C GLN A 29 16.46 13.18 -5.49
N LYS A 30 15.26 12.63 -5.32
CA LYS A 30 14.86 12.11 -4.01
C LYS A 30 15.95 11.12 -3.61
N PRO A 31 16.57 11.23 -2.41
CA PRO A 31 17.49 10.19 -1.98
C PRO A 31 16.71 8.88 -2.02
N ALA A 32 17.31 7.93 -2.75
CA ALA A 32 16.82 6.58 -2.87
C ALA A 32 16.44 6.07 -1.49
N VAL A 33 15.26 5.45 -1.45
CA VAL A 33 14.75 4.63 -0.37
C VAL A 33 15.91 3.92 0.30
N ASP A 34 16.13 4.26 1.58
CA ASP A 34 16.97 3.55 2.53
C ASP A 34 16.35 2.16 2.71
N SER A 35 16.56 1.30 1.70
CA SER A 35 15.97 -0.04 1.54
C SER A 35 16.67 -1.07 2.43
N GLN A 36 17.49 -0.61 3.37
CA GLN A 36 18.31 -1.47 4.22
C GLN A 36 18.43 -0.92 5.64
N ARG A 37 17.32 -0.44 6.19
CA ARG A 37 17.15 -0.57 7.63
C ARG A 37 16.77 -2.02 7.87
N GLU A 38 17.76 -2.83 8.21
CA GLU A 38 17.57 -4.15 8.81
C GLU A 38 16.52 -4.01 9.90
N ALA A 39 15.27 -4.32 9.53
CA ALA A 39 14.14 -4.20 10.41
C ALA A 39 14.39 -5.18 11.54
N TRP A 40 14.46 -4.66 12.77
CA TRP A 40 14.66 -5.46 13.99
C TRP A 40 13.92 -6.80 13.91
N SER A 41 14.67 -7.89 13.99
CA SER A 41 14.19 -9.28 13.96
C SER A 41 13.19 -9.61 15.08
N SER A 42 13.03 -8.71 16.06
CA SER A 42 12.05 -8.81 17.14
C SER A 42 10.68 -8.23 16.82
N ARG A 43 10.46 -7.62 15.64
CA ARG A 43 9.10 -7.29 15.19
C ARG A 43 8.49 -8.56 14.61
N GLU A 44 7.40 -9.05 15.20
CA GLU A 44 6.53 -10.03 14.56
C GLU A 44 6.33 -9.61 13.09
N PRO A 45 6.34 -10.56 12.14
CA PRO A 45 6.21 -10.23 10.73
C PRO A 45 4.96 -9.37 10.58
N ILE A 46 5.15 -8.10 10.21
CA ILE A 46 4.05 -7.22 9.88
C ILE A 46 3.34 -7.96 8.75
N ILE A 47 2.15 -8.51 9.03
CA ILE A 47 1.28 -9.09 8.01
C ILE A 47 0.99 -7.93 7.08
N ALA A 48 1.75 -7.86 5.99
CA ALA A 48 1.68 -6.73 5.09
C ALA A 48 0.41 -6.91 4.25
N ASP A 49 -0.62 -6.14 4.61
CA ASP A 49 -1.82 -6.06 3.79
C ASP A 49 -1.44 -5.49 2.41
N GLY A 50 -1.53 -6.35 1.39
CA GLY A 50 -1.32 -5.99 0.00
C GLY A 50 -2.66 -5.64 -0.66
N GLN A 51 -2.71 -4.54 -1.40
CA GLN A 51 -3.86 -4.19 -2.23
C GLN A 51 -3.55 -4.43 -3.70
N ILE A 52 -4.42 -5.15 -4.39
CA ILE A 52 -4.37 -5.30 -5.85
C ILE A 52 -5.66 -4.78 -6.48
N SER A 53 -5.55 -4.21 -7.68
CA SER A 53 -6.71 -3.82 -8.48
C SER A 53 -6.93 -4.82 -9.60
N VAL A 54 -8.14 -5.37 -9.72
CA VAL A 54 -8.49 -6.35 -10.75
C VAL A 54 -9.37 -5.67 -11.80
N LYS A 55 -8.92 -5.68 -13.06
CA LYS A 55 -9.71 -5.25 -14.22
C LYS A 55 -10.19 -6.46 -15.01
N ALA A 56 -11.49 -6.58 -15.19
CA ALA A 56 -12.10 -7.64 -15.98
C ALA A 56 -13.46 -7.18 -16.57
N PRO A 57 -14.00 -7.87 -17.59
CA PRO A 57 -15.36 -7.64 -18.06
C PRO A 57 -16.41 -7.74 -16.94
N MET A 58 -17.44 -6.88 -17.00
CA MET A 58 -18.47 -6.79 -15.96
C MET A 58 -19.13 -8.14 -15.64
N LYS A 59 -19.39 -8.96 -16.66
CA LYS A 59 -19.97 -10.31 -16.49
C LYS A 59 -19.14 -11.20 -15.56
N ILE A 60 -17.81 -11.09 -15.60
CA ILE A 60 -16.90 -11.88 -14.76
C ILE A 60 -16.92 -11.35 -13.33
N ILE A 61 -16.86 -10.03 -13.16
CA ILE A 61 -16.93 -9.38 -11.84
C ILE A 61 -18.25 -9.70 -11.14
N GLU A 62 -19.37 -9.62 -11.85
CA GLU A 62 -20.69 -9.96 -11.31
C GLU A 62 -20.79 -11.42 -10.88
N ARG A 63 -20.27 -12.34 -11.71
CA ARG A 63 -20.22 -13.76 -11.35
C ARG A 63 -19.39 -14.00 -10.09
N PHE A 64 -18.21 -13.37 -9.99
CA PHE A 64 -17.36 -13.48 -8.80
C PHE A 64 -18.04 -12.90 -7.55
N LYS A 65 -18.67 -11.73 -7.67
CA LYS A 65 -19.42 -11.12 -6.57
C LYS A 65 -20.59 -11.99 -6.12
N LYS A 66 -21.33 -12.57 -7.05
CA LYS A 66 -22.43 -13.49 -6.74
C LYS A 66 -21.90 -14.72 -6.00
N MET A 67 -20.81 -15.33 -6.48
CA MET A 67 -20.17 -16.46 -5.82
C MET A 67 -19.75 -16.13 -4.37
N CYS A 68 -19.18 -14.94 -4.13
CA CYS A 68 -18.83 -14.50 -2.77
C CYS A 68 -20.08 -14.33 -1.88
N LYS A 69 -21.17 -13.81 -2.45
CA LYS A 69 -22.44 -13.59 -1.73
C LYS A 69 -23.11 -14.91 -1.35
N ASP A 70 -23.14 -15.87 -2.27
CA ASP A 70 -23.78 -17.17 -2.07
C ASP A 70 -23.08 -17.95 -0.95
N ASP A 71 -21.74 -17.90 -0.90
CA ASP A 71 -20.94 -18.55 0.15
C ASP A 71 -20.76 -17.72 1.43
N ARG A 72 -21.26 -16.48 1.47
CA ARG A 72 -21.10 -15.52 2.59
C ARG A 72 -19.63 -15.29 2.99
N ARG A 73 -18.74 -15.14 2.01
CA ARG A 73 -17.29 -14.95 2.24
C ARG A 73 -16.82 -13.57 1.80
N THR A 74 -15.70 -13.13 2.35
CA THR A 74 -15.01 -11.93 1.85
C THR A 74 -14.38 -12.22 0.48
N TYR A 75 -14.12 -11.16 -0.30
CA TYR A 75 -13.43 -11.31 -1.59
C TYR A 75 -12.03 -11.90 -1.43
N ALA A 76 -11.33 -11.55 -0.35
CA ALA A 76 -10.00 -12.06 -0.05
C ALA A 76 -10.04 -13.56 0.27
N ASP A 77 -11.00 -14.01 1.08
CA ASP A 77 -11.16 -15.43 1.41
C ASP A 77 -11.54 -16.26 0.19
N MET A 78 -12.44 -15.72 -0.65
CA MET A 78 -12.82 -16.40 -1.89
C MET A 78 -11.63 -16.51 -2.85
N LEU A 79 -10.82 -15.44 -2.96
CA LEU A 79 -9.61 -15.46 -3.77
C LEU A 79 -8.61 -16.50 -3.27
N ARG A 80 -8.42 -16.61 -1.94
CA ARG A 80 -7.56 -17.63 -1.33
C ARG A 80 -8.00 -19.05 -1.69
N ILE A 81 -9.30 -19.35 -1.61
CA ILE A 81 -9.83 -20.68 -1.98
C ILE A 81 -9.56 -20.99 -3.45
N LEU A 82 -9.75 -20.00 -4.34
CA LEU A 82 -9.47 -20.18 -5.76
C LEU A 82 -7.97 -20.44 -6.00
N MET A 83 -7.08 -19.77 -5.27
CA MET A 83 -5.63 -20.01 -5.32
C MET A 83 -5.29 -21.41 -4.79
N ASP A 84 -5.78 -21.79 -3.61
CA ASP A 84 -5.55 -23.11 -3.01
C ASP A 84 -6.00 -24.24 -3.95
N ASN A 85 -7.11 -24.06 -4.66
CA ASN A 85 -7.62 -25.03 -5.62
C ASN A 85 -6.79 -25.08 -6.90
N PHE A 86 -6.27 -23.95 -7.36
CA PHE A 86 -5.36 -23.88 -8.50
C PHE A 86 -4.05 -24.62 -8.18
N ASP A 87 -3.44 -24.35 -7.02
CA ASP A 87 -2.20 -24.97 -6.58
C ASP A 87 -2.34 -26.49 -6.40
N LYS A 88 -3.49 -26.93 -5.85
CA LYS A 88 -3.83 -28.37 -5.75
C LYS A 88 -3.98 -29.03 -7.12
N GLY A 89 -4.46 -28.29 -8.11
CA GLY A 89 -4.58 -28.75 -9.50
C GLY A 89 -3.23 -28.84 -10.22
N GLU A 90 -2.35 -27.86 -10.01
CA GLU A 90 -1.00 -27.84 -10.59
C GLU A 90 -0.04 -28.84 -9.94
N GLY A 91 -0.26 -29.21 -8.68
CA GLY A 91 0.49 -30.27 -7.99
C GLY A 91 0.06 -31.70 -8.33
N GLY A 92 -0.98 -31.88 -9.16
CA GLY A 92 -1.57 -33.19 -9.48
C GLY A 92 -1.41 -33.68 -10.92
N VAL A 93 -0.96 -32.83 -11.85
CA VAL A 93 -0.74 -33.21 -13.26
C VAL A 93 0.44 -32.42 -13.85
N ARG A 94 1.65 -32.82 -13.48
CA ARG A 94 2.84 -32.77 -14.35
C ARG A 94 3.75 -33.95 -14.03
#